data_AF-A0A9E2R677-F1
#
_entry.id   AF-A0A9E2R677-F1
#
_cell.length_a   1.000
_cell.length_b   1.000
_cell.length_c   1.000
_cell.angle_alpha   90.00
_cell.angle_beta   90.00
_cell.angle_gamma   90.00
#
_symmetry.space_group_name_H-M   'P 1'
#
loop_
_entity.id
_entity.type
_entity.pdbx_description
1 polymer ?
#
loop_
_entity_poly.entity_id
_entity_poly.type
_entity_poly.pdbx_seq_one_letter_code
_entity_poly.pdbx_strand_id
1 'polypeptide(L)'
;IGRHARQAGDRLWQESWGPQDYAKEAERSEMLRAYGITKLIQCNHEIAWRDGGESFTLRLHAAPKRGGDGALQRYVAHQRGLGWLAGLYSNYTDFAPVNQFWDPDSVQRLPDGNWRSAWPRCWAEKPLRAVEFDARLAPQIERRYHPSSAYTDVSTAVAPWHYNDYDARVPGAGTFAQTFYAYGQLLRNDSRVYHGPIFSEGTYQWLYAGLADGNYGLAYDGHPLASEPLLPVFDLYQIHTKECDIGMGWTANFCAAIPDWQSPRNIDGAIDRFILATMAYGHIGWLVEEQHGITRACRSYYMLQPVQARYALKTPARIAYWDGARLCGVSEAVARDLPRSRRQLFVAYPDGLELWLNDHPTENWRIPAPAITRQAAVASDFGLRPSHLTLPPAGWAAFSRDGRLFSYSALDGTNKVDYLRCPDDVYLDGRGHWLRTPEAAANGALAISSGGRNRLQVIRISGDGAFVIRRPFHAHGRVRDCAAFDVQGHLTSIPVVHGNQDETWIEPVPNAVRYDLRFGN
;
A
#
# COMPACT_ATOMS: atom_id res chain seq x y z
N ILE A 1 -10.59 -14.22 10.26
CA ILE A 1 -10.18 -12.83 9.97
C ILE A 1 -9.07 -12.51 10.95
N GLY A 2 -7.96 -11.97 10.48
CA GLY A 2 -6.87 -11.44 11.31
C GLY A 2 -7.42 -10.49 12.37
N ARG A 3 -6.80 -10.52 13.55
CA ARG A 3 -7.31 -9.82 14.74
C ARG A 3 -7.37 -8.31 14.54
N HIS A 4 -6.38 -7.75 13.86
CA HIS A 4 -6.15 -6.33 13.64
C HIS A 4 -6.22 -5.92 12.16
N ALA A 5 -6.49 -6.85 11.24
CA ALA A 5 -6.60 -6.60 9.80
C ALA A 5 -7.51 -5.39 9.43
N ARG A 6 -8.61 -5.16 10.19
CA ARG A 6 -9.47 -3.98 9.97
C ARG A 6 -8.73 -2.64 10.14
N GLN A 7 -7.72 -2.59 11.01
CA GLN A 7 -6.88 -1.39 11.21
C GLN A 7 -5.92 -1.17 10.04
N ALA A 8 -5.57 -2.23 9.31
CA ALA A 8 -4.72 -2.15 8.13
C ALA A 8 -5.51 -1.73 6.87
N GLY A 9 -6.79 -2.09 6.78
CA GLY A 9 -7.62 -1.87 5.59
C GLY A 9 -7.71 -0.43 5.08
N ASP A 10 -7.51 0.58 5.93
CA ASP A 10 -7.50 2.01 5.55
C ASP A 10 -6.09 2.63 5.50
N ARG A 11 -5.02 1.82 5.51
CA ARG A 11 -3.62 2.28 5.49
C ARG A 11 -2.83 1.63 4.36
N LEU A 12 -1.85 2.35 3.85
CA LEU A 12 -0.83 1.76 2.98
C LEU A 12 0.30 1.20 3.83
N TRP A 13 1.07 0.29 3.23
CA TRP A 13 2.32 -0.20 3.76
C TRP A 13 3.50 0.48 3.08
N GLN A 14 4.55 0.77 3.84
CA GLN A 14 5.87 1.01 3.31
C GLN A 14 6.91 0.26 4.15
N GLU A 15 7.81 -0.41 3.46
CA GLU A 15 8.97 -1.02 4.08
C GLU A 15 10.11 0.00 4.15
N SER A 16 10.85 -0.01 5.24
CA SER A 16 12.23 0.47 5.27
C SER A 16 13.09 -0.71 5.71
N TRP A 17 14.31 -0.81 5.20
CA TRP A 17 15.25 -1.85 5.68
C TRP A 17 15.58 -1.70 7.18
N GLY A 18 15.15 -0.61 7.80
CA GLY A 18 15.55 -0.14 9.11
C GLY A 18 16.44 1.09 8.97
N PRO A 19 16.38 2.03 9.93
CA PRO A 19 17.08 3.29 9.82
C PRO A 19 18.60 3.09 9.88
N GLN A 20 19.27 3.35 8.74
CA GLN A 20 20.73 3.49 8.72
C GLN A 20 21.17 4.77 9.42
N ASP A 21 20.37 5.83 9.26
CA ASP A 21 20.53 7.14 9.89
C ASP A 21 19.15 7.62 10.35
N TYR A 22 18.92 7.60 11.66
CA TYR A 22 17.63 7.96 12.25
C TYR A 22 17.19 9.39 11.97
N ALA A 23 18.13 10.34 11.82
CA ALA A 23 17.77 11.74 11.58
C ALA A 23 17.23 11.92 10.15
N LYS A 24 17.92 11.34 9.16
CA LYS A 24 17.48 11.36 7.76
C LYS A 24 16.16 10.64 7.55
N GLU A 25 15.95 9.54 8.24
CA GLU A 25 14.71 8.76 8.16
C GLU A 25 13.53 9.50 8.84
N ALA A 26 13.79 10.24 9.92
CA ALA A 26 12.81 11.12 10.54
C ALA A 26 12.43 12.29 9.61
N GLU A 27 13.41 12.94 8.97
CA GLU A 27 13.19 13.99 7.97
C GLU A 27 12.40 13.46 6.77
N ARG A 28 12.73 12.26 6.27
CA ARG A 28 11.97 11.57 5.22
C ARG A 28 10.53 11.33 5.66
N SER A 29 10.30 10.91 6.90
CA SER A 29 8.95 10.67 7.43
C SER A 29 8.14 11.97 7.52
N GLU A 30 8.77 13.07 7.97
CA GLU A 30 8.16 14.40 8.01
C GLU A 30 7.82 14.92 6.61
N MET A 31 8.72 14.72 5.64
CA MET A 31 8.48 15.04 4.23
C MET A 31 7.23 14.31 3.72
N LEU A 32 7.12 12.99 3.91
CA LEU A 32 5.93 12.24 3.48
C LEU A 32 4.67 12.75 4.16
N ARG A 33 4.75 13.08 5.46
CA ARG A 33 3.63 13.67 6.20
C ARG A 33 3.20 15.02 5.63
N ALA A 34 4.15 15.86 5.19
CA ALA A 34 3.90 17.14 4.54
C ALA A 34 3.20 17.00 3.18
N TYR A 35 3.44 15.89 2.47
CA TYR A 35 2.69 15.51 1.27
C TYR A 35 1.32 14.87 1.55
N GLY A 36 0.87 14.88 2.80
CA GLY A 36 -0.47 14.44 3.20
C GLY A 36 -0.59 12.93 3.43
N ILE A 37 0.53 12.21 3.49
CA ILE A 37 0.54 10.77 3.76
C ILE A 37 0.31 10.56 5.27
N THR A 38 -0.95 10.32 5.64
CA THR A 38 -1.38 10.23 7.05
C THR A 38 -1.77 8.82 7.48
N LYS A 39 -2.03 7.95 6.51
CA LYS A 39 -2.53 6.58 6.70
C LYS A 39 -1.48 5.56 6.24
N LEU A 40 -0.41 5.44 7.02
CA LEU A 40 0.72 4.58 6.70
C LEU A 40 0.99 3.57 7.83
N ILE A 41 1.43 2.38 7.43
CA ILE A 41 2.11 1.40 8.25
C ILE A 41 3.55 1.37 7.75
N GLN A 42 4.49 1.79 8.59
CA GLN A 42 5.91 1.80 8.27
C GLN A 42 6.59 0.69 9.07
N CYS A 43 7.11 -0.32 8.40
CA CYS A 43 7.93 -1.34 9.04
C CYS A 43 9.41 -0.97 8.97
N ASN A 44 10.14 -1.28 10.05
CA ASN A 44 11.58 -1.12 10.14
C ASN A 44 12.22 -2.52 10.18
N HIS A 45 12.87 -2.90 9.07
CA HIS A 45 13.38 -4.24 8.84
C HIS A 45 14.65 -4.57 9.66
N GLU A 46 15.30 -5.68 9.33
CA GLU A 46 16.45 -6.27 10.02
C GLU A 46 17.61 -5.33 10.39
N ILE A 47 17.82 -4.22 9.65
CA ILE A 47 18.90 -3.26 9.93
C ILE A 47 18.65 -2.52 11.25
N ALA A 48 17.41 -2.50 11.76
CA ALA A 48 17.13 -2.02 13.11
C ALA A 48 17.90 -2.82 14.20
N TRP A 49 18.25 -4.09 13.93
CA TRP A 49 18.78 -5.02 14.95
C TRP A 49 20.28 -5.30 14.86
N ARG A 50 20.92 -5.07 13.71
CA ARG A 50 22.32 -5.44 13.45
C ARG A 50 23.10 -4.33 12.76
N ASP A 51 24.36 -4.14 13.12
CA ASP A 51 25.23 -3.13 12.49
C ASP A 51 25.90 -3.64 11.20
N GLY A 52 26.11 -4.95 11.09
CA GLY A 52 26.77 -5.60 9.97
C GLY A 52 26.34 -7.06 9.83
N GLY A 53 27.30 -7.99 9.84
CA GLY A 53 27.06 -9.41 9.54
C GLY A 53 26.51 -10.26 10.69
N GLU A 54 26.16 -9.67 11.84
CA GLU A 54 25.61 -10.35 13.01
C GLU A 54 24.21 -10.95 12.73
N SER A 55 23.73 -11.80 13.64
CA SER A 55 22.36 -12.31 13.60
C SER A 55 21.35 -11.15 13.63
N PHE A 56 20.38 -11.16 12.72
CA PHE A 56 19.19 -10.29 12.74
C PHE A 56 17.97 -10.97 13.37
N THR A 57 18.04 -12.28 13.63
CA THR A 57 16.96 -13.07 14.21
C THR A 57 17.07 -13.18 15.73
N LEU A 58 15.94 -13.44 16.41
CA LEU A 58 15.85 -13.57 17.87
C LEU A 58 16.54 -12.42 18.62
N ARG A 59 16.24 -11.18 18.25
CA ARG A 59 16.91 -9.97 18.76
C ARG A 59 16.04 -9.25 19.79
N LEU A 60 16.69 -8.74 20.84
CA LEU A 60 16.05 -7.86 21.83
C LEU A 60 16.59 -6.44 21.75
N HIS A 61 17.83 -6.27 21.30
CA HIS A 61 18.54 -5.00 21.31
C HIS A 61 18.77 -4.50 19.89
N ALA A 62 18.50 -3.21 19.69
CA ALA A 62 18.73 -2.50 18.46
C ALA A 62 20.23 -2.35 18.18
N ALA A 63 20.57 -2.07 16.93
CA ALA A 63 21.93 -1.95 16.44
C ALA A 63 22.72 -0.87 17.23
N PRO A 64 23.74 -1.23 18.04
CA PRO A 64 24.38 -0.30 18.96
C PRO A 64 25.16 0.83 18.25
N LYS A 65 25.81 0.57 17.10
CA LYS A 65 26.55 1.63 16.38
C LYS A 65 25.62 2.63 15.71
N ARG A 66 24.32 2.33 15.59
CA ARG A 66 23.30 3.26 15.10
C ARG A 66 22.56 4.02 16.22
N GLY A 67 23.04 3.91 17.46
CA GLY A 67 22.45 4.58 18.62
C GLY A 67 21.60 3.66 19.50
N GLY A 68 21.51 2.37 19.17
CA GLY A 68 20.92 1.34 20.02
C GLY A 68 19.46 1.59 20.40
N ASP A 69 19.07 1.04 21.55
CA ASP A 69 17.67 0.95 21.95
C ASP A 69 17.00 2.34 22.06
N GLY A 70 17.71 3.32 22.61
CA GLY A 70 17.18 4.67 22.76
C GLY A 70 16.91 5.37 21.43
N ALA A 71 17.71 5.13 20.39
CA ALA A 71 17.47 5.69 19.06
C ALA A 71 16.24 5.05 18.40
N LEU A 72 16.13 3.71 18.47
CA LEU A 72 14.97 3.01 17.92
C LEU A 72 13.67 3.40 18.63
N GLN A 73 13.68 3.49 19.96
CA GLN A 73 12.53 3.96 20.75
C GLN A 73 12.03 5.32 20.30
N ARG A 74 12.94 6.30 20.15
CA ARG A 74 12.59 7.65 19.70
C ARG A 74 12.00 7.64 18.29
N TYR A 75 12.54 6.82 17.40
CA TYR A 75 12.08 6.76 16.02
C TYR A 75 10.73 6.06 15.86
N VAL A 76 10.48 4.97 16.59
CA VAL A 76 9.16 4.34 16.68
C VAL A 76 8.13 5.33 17.25
N ALA A 77 8.49 6.07 18.30
CA ALA A 77 7.64 7.12 18.85
C ALA A 77 7.39 8.27 17.85
N HIS A 78 8.39 8.66 17.07
CA HIS A 78 8.27 9.66 15.99
C HIS A 78 7.25 9.23 14.94
N GLN A 79 7.41 8.03 14.37
CA GLN A 79 6.48 7.47 13.38
C GLN A 79 5.03 7.45 13.93
N ARG A 80 4.86 6.99 15.18
CA ARG A 80 3.55 7.02 15.85
C ARG A 80 3.00 8.44 16.06
N GLY A 81 3.88 9.39 16.38
CA GLY A 81 3.54 10.82 16.53
C GLY A 81 3.01 11.46 15.25
N LEU A 82 3.40 10.95 14.07
CA LEU A 82 2.86 11.37 12.77
C LEU A 82 1.45 10.81 12.48
N GLY A 83 0.98 9.86 13.31
CA GLY A 83 -0.30 9.15 13.15
C GLY A 83 -0.17 7.80 12.42
N TRP A 84 1.05 7.35 12.14
CA TRP A 84 1.31 6.08 11.45
C TRP A 84 1.35 4.91 12.43
N LEU A 85 1.25 3.69 11.88
CA LEU A 85 1.59 2.48 12.62
C LEU A 85 3.07 2.15 12.39
N ALA A 86 3.82 1.94 13.47
CA ALA A 86 5.23 1.62 13.43
C ALA A 86 5.46 0.13 13.67
N GLY A 87 5.98 -0.57 12.66
CA GLY A 87 6.29 -1.99 12.70
C GLY A 87 7.76 -2.27 12.97
N LEU A 88 8.04 -3.40 13.63
CA LEU A 88 9.39 -3.94 13.80
C LEU A 88 9.47 -5.35 13.22
N TYR A 89 10.64 -5.65 12.66
CA TYR A 89 10.99 -6.96 12.14
C TYR A 89 11.23 -7.99 13.23
N SER A 90 10.78 -9.22 13.00
CA SER A 90 11.18 -10.41 13.74
C SER A 90 11.31 -11.59 12.78
N ASN A 91 12.12 -12.58 13.14
CA ASN A 91 12.29 -13.82 12.39
C ASN A 91 12.65 -14.94 13.38
N TYR A 92 11.94 -16.05 13.22
CA TYR A 92 11.99 -17.26 14.05
C TYR A 92 12.16 -18.53 13.18
N THR A 93 12.81 -18.36 12.03
CA THR A 93 13.08 -19.43 11.06
C THR A 93 14.57 -19.56 10.81
N ASP A 94 15.28 -18.43 10.70
CA ASP A 94 16.72 -18.41 10.50
C ASP A 94 17.45 -18.34 11.84
N PHE A 95 18.27 -19.35 12.12
CA PHE A 95 18.94 -19.49 13.40
C PHE A 95 20.46 -19.55 13.22
N ALA A 96 21.10 -18.41 13.47
CA ALA A 96 22.54 -18.27 13.32
C ALA A 96 23.29 -18.87 14.54
N PRO A 97 24.37 -19.64 14.33
CA PRO A 97 25.20 -20.18 15.43
C PRO A 97 25.83 -19.14 16.36
N VAL A 98 25.89 -17.88 15.93
CA VAL A 98 26.40 -16.75 16.73
C VAL A 98 25.32 -16.06 17.56
N ASN A 99 24.07 -16.54 17.52
CA ASN A 99 22.97 -15.96 18.27
C ASN A 99 23.14 -16.26 19.79
N GLN A 100 22.78 -15.30 20.65
CA GLN A 100 22.86 -15.50 22.11
C GLN A 100 21.93 -16.62 22.63
N PHE A 101 20.88 -16.94 21.88
CA PHE A 101 19.95 -18.01 22.19
C PHE A 101 20.31 -19.33 21.51
N TRP A 102 21.47 -19.39 20.83
CA TRP A 102 21.89 -20.56 20.08
C TRP A 102 21.92 -21.83 20.95
N ASP A 103 21.21 -22.84 20.47
CA ASP A 103 21.24 -24.20 21.00
C ASP A 103 21.14 -25.16 19.81
N PRO A 104 22.12 -26.06 19.59
CA PRO A 104 22.05 -27.06 18.52
C PRO A 104 20.81 -27.96 18.61
N ASP A 105 20.22 -28.14 19.81
CA ASP A 105 18.97 -28.90 19.98
C ASP A 105 17.73 -28.13 19.54
N SER A 106 17.86 -26.84 19.20
CA SER A 106 16.78 -26.03 18.63
C SER A 106 16.83 -25.96 17.10
N VAL A 107 17.71 -26.73 16.47
CA VAL A 107 17.84 -26.81 15.00
C VAL A 107 16.98 -27.93 14.42
N GLN A 108 16.30 -27.65 13.30
CA GLN A 108 15.52 -28.67 12.58
C GLN A 108 16.39 -29.80 12.04
N ARG A 109 15.84 -31.01 12.08
CA ARG A 109 16.40 -32.20 11.47
C ARG A 109 15.73 -32.50 10.14
N LEU A 110 16.55 -32.87 9.15
CA LEU A 110 16.13 -33.51 7.91
C LEU A 110 15.77 -34.99 8.17
N PRO A 111 15.08 -35.68 7.24
CA PRO A 111 14.72 -37.10 7.39
C PRO A 111 15.91 -38.03 7.63
N ASP A 112 17.10 -37.65 7.17
CA ASP A 112 18.36 -38.39 7.36
C ASP A 112 19.06 -38.07 8.69
N GLY A 113 18.47 -37.19 9.52
CA GLY A 113 19.02 -36.75 10.80
C GLY A 113 20.02 -35.58 10.70
N ASN A 114 20.38 -35.12 9.49
CA ASN A 114 21.24 -33.94 9.33
C ASN A 114 20.49 -32.65 9.70
N TRP A 115 21.23 -31.56 9.93
CA TRP A 115 20.63 -30.24 10.16
C TRP A 115 20.13 -29.65 8.85
N ARG A 116 18.97 -28.99 8.91
CA ARG A 116 18.40 -28.25 7.78
C ARG A 116 19.02 -26.86 7.69
N SER A 117 19.67 -26.54 6.57
CA SER A 117 20.14 -25.18 6.26
C SER A 117 18.98 -24.22 6.03
N ALA A 118 19.17 -22.95 6.38
CA ALA A 118 18.24 -21.86 6.09
C ALA A 118 18.97 -20.72 5.34
N TRP A 119 18.57 -19.46 5.55
CA TRP A 119 19.23 -18.30 4.93
C TRP A 119 20.76 -18.32 5.13
N PRO A 120 21.59 -17.76 4.22
CA PRO A 120 23.04 -17.91 4.28
C PRO A 120 23.65 -17.66 5.67
N ARG A 121 24.41 -18.65 6.14
CA ARG A 121 25.05 -18.73 7.48
C ARG A 121 24.10 -19.06 8.64
N CYS A 122 22.88 -19.51 8.36
CA CYS A 122 21.89 -19.94 9.35
C CYS A 122 21.48 -21.40 9.16
N TRP A 123 21.03 -22.00 10.26
CA TRP A 123 20.26 -23.24 10.24
C TRP A 123 18.78 -22.93 10.45
N ALA A 124 17.89 -23.86 10.08
CA ALA A 124 16.47 -23.68 10.29
C ALA A 124 16.11 -23.94 11.75
N GLU A 125 15.42 -22.99 12.39
CA GLU A 125 14.89 -23.12 13.74
C GLU A 125 13.72 -24.11 13.79
N LYS A 126 13.65 -24.97 14.82
CA LYS A 126 12.50 -25.85 15.02
C LYS A 126 11.21 -25.04 15.18
N PRO A 127 10.11 -25.37 14.47
CA PRO A 127 8.87 -24.60 14.56
C PRO A 127 8.31 -24.50 15.99
N LEU A 128 8.42 -25.54 16.81
CA LEU A 128 7.99 -25.49 18.21
C LEU A 128 8.87 -24.58 19.08
N ARG A 129 10.16 -24.45 18.77
CA ARG A 129 11.05 -23.49 19.45
C ARG A 129 10.74 -22.06 19.05
N ALA A 130 10.35 -21.84 17.79
CA ALA A 130 9.90 -20.53 17.31
C ALA A 130 8.74 -20.00 18.16
N VAL A 131 7.78 -20.87 18.51
CA VAL A 131 6.65 -20.51 19.40
C VAL A 131 7.12 -20.13 20.81
N GLU A 132 8.10 -20.84 21.37
CA GLU A 132 8.63 -20.57 22.70
C GLU A 132 9.42 -19.25 22.73
N PHE A 133 10.28 -19.02 21.74
CA PHE A 133 11.02 -17.77 21.64
C PHE A 133 10.09 -16.61 21.37
N ASP A 134 9.11 -16.74 20.49
CA ASP A 134 8.15 -15.68 20.23
C ASP A 134 7.36 -15.30 21.50
N ALA A 135 6.82 -16.29 22.21
CA ALA A 135 6.13 -16.07 23.48
C ALA A 135 7.01 -15.37 24.54
N ARG A 136 8.34 -15.54 24.46
CA ARG A 136 9.30 -14.90 25.35
C ARG A 136 9.72 -13.51 24.87
N LEU A 137 10.03 -13.35 23.59
CA LEU A 137 10.72 -12.19 23.03
C LEU A 137 9.75 -11.09 22.61
N ALA A 138 8.63 -11.42 21.95
CA ALA A 138 7.67 -10.41 21.51
C ALA A 138 7.18 -9.50 22.65
N PRO A 139 6.81 -10.01 23.85
CA PRO A 139 6.41 -9.13 24.95
C PRO A 139 7.55 -8.24 25.49
N GLN A 140 8.80 -8.66 25.34
CA GLN A 140 9.95 -7.83 25.73
C GLN A 140 10.22 -6.73 24.71
N ILE A 141 10.09 -7.04 23.42
CA ILE A 141 10.21 -6.07 22.32
C ILE A 141 9.08 -5.03 22.44
N GLU A 142 7.85 -5.47 22.68
CA GLU A 142 6.71 -4.57 22.88
C GLU A 142 6.96 -3.60 24.04
N ARG A 143 7.30 -4.11 25.23
CA ARG A 143 7.56 -3.28 26.39
C ARG A 143 8.74 -2.31 26.21
N ARG A 144 9.69 -2.66 25.35
CA ARG A 144 10.90 -1.87 25.13
C ARG A 144 10.68 -0.76 24.11
N TYR A 145 10.06 -1.06 22.97
CA TYR A 145 10.00 -0.13 21.85
C TYR A 145 8.60 0.42 21.60
N HIS A 146 7.57 -0.19 22.18
CA HIS A 146 6.16 0.14 21.93
C HIS A 146 5.84 0.30 20.44
N PRO A 147 6.11 -0.71 19.59
CA PRO A 147 5.61 -0.70 18.22
C PRO A 147 4.08 -0.77 18.23
N SER A 148 3.47 -0.53 17.07
CA SER A 148 2.01 -0.62 16.88
C SER A 148 1.64 -1.42 15.62
N SER A 149 2.59 -2.23 15.15
CA SER A 149 2.50 -3.21 14.08
C SER A 149 3.73 -4.12 14.19
N ALA A 150 3.80 -5.19 13.40
CA ALA A 150 4.97 -6.05 13.32
C ALA A 150 5.10 -6.69 11.94
N TYR A 151 6.30 -7.11 11.60
CA TYR A 151 6.56 -7.96 10.45
C TYR A 151 7.34 -9.19 10.92
N THR A 152 6.74 -10.36 10.73
CA THR A 152 7.28 -11.65 11.18
C THR A 152 7.63 -12.48 9.96
N ASP A 153 8.91 -12.49 9.64
CA ASP A 153 9.46 -12.93 8.37
C ASP A 153 9.33 -14.45 8.14
N VAL A 154 9.40 -14.86 6.88
CA VAL A 154 9.55 -16.25 6.38
C VAL A 154 8.40 -17.22 6.63
N SER A 155 7.68 -17.10 7.74
CA SER A 155 6.68 -18.08 8.21
C SER A 155 5.58 -18.36 7.18
N THR A 156 5.30 -17.40 6.29
CA THR A 156 4.33 -17.51 5.20
C THR A 156 4.95 -17.56 3.80
N ALA A 157 6.28 -17.46 3.68
CA ALA A 157 6.99 -17.51 2.39
C ALA A 157 7.47 -18.89 1.97
N VAL A 158 7.66 -19.79 2.93
CA VAL A 158 8.10 -21.16 2.62
C VAL A 158 6.96 -22.14 2.80
N ALA A 159 6.90 -23.12 1.91
CA ALA A 159 5.96 -24.22 2.01
C ALA A 159 6.10 -24.92 3.38
N PRO A 160 5.03 -25.10 4.17
CA PRO A 160 5.18 -25.60 5.54
C PRO A 160 5.82 -26.99 5.59
N TRP A 161 5.57 -27.83 4.58
CA TRP A 161 6.17 -29.17 4.47
C TRP A 161 7.69 -29.15 4.23
N HIS A 162 8.27 -28.04 3.74
CA HIS A 162 9.73 -27.88 3.67
C HIS A 162 10.36 -27.64 5.04
N TYR A 163 9.58 -27.26 6.04
CA TYR A 163 10.03 -26.95 7.40
C TYR A 163 9.51 -27.97 8.42
N ASN A 164 9.18 -29.19 7.96
CA ASN A 164 8.92 -30.32 8.86
C ASN A 164 10.23 -30.71 9.56
N ASP A 165 10.22 -30.68 10.90
CA ASP A 165 11.33 -31.13 11.74
C ASP A 165 11.22 -32.64 12.00
N TYR A 166 12.21 -33.41 11.54
CA TYR A 166 12.24 -34.87 11.66
C TYR A 166 12.90 -35.36 12.96
N ASP A 167 13.15 -34.48 13.92
CA ASP A 167 13.70 -34.86 15.22
C ASP A 167 12.67 -35.64 16.03
N ALA A 168 12.89 -36.95 16.22
CA ALA A 168 11.94 -37.81 16.93
C ALA A 168 11.66 -37.39 18.38
N ARG A 169 12.45 -36.47 18.95
CA ARG A 169 12.26 -35.91 20.29
C ARG A 169 11.12 -34.86 20.33
N VAL A 170 10.68 -34.30 19.20
CA VAL A 170 9.64 -33.27 19.18
C VAL A 170 8.24 -33.87 18.93
N PRO A 171 7.20 -33.43 19.67
CA PRO A 171 5.83 -33.89 19.44
C PRO A 171 5.34 -33.53 18.03
N GLY A 172 4.89 -34.53 17.26
CA GLY A 172 4.42 -34.31 15.88
C GLY A 172 5.54 -34.20 14.84
N ALA A 173 6.74 -34.69 15.14
CA ALA A 173 7.89 -34.72 14.23
C ALA A 173 7.54 -35.24 12.83
N GLY A 174 8.13 -34.62 11.81
CA GLY A 174 8.00 -34.98 10.40
C GLY A 174 6.65 -34.63 9.77
N THR A 175 5.75 -33.95 10.49
CA THR A 175 4.39 -33.68 10.00
C THR A 175 4.18 -32.22 9.58
N PHE A 176 3.41 -32.04 8.50
CA PHE A 176 2.91 -30.73 8.09
C PHE A 176 2.12 -30.03 9.21
N ALA A 177 1.31 -30.79 9.94
CA ALA A 177 0.43 -30.26 10.98
C ALA A 177 1.23 -29.56 12.11
N GLN A 178 2.36 -30.13 12.52
CA GLN A 178 3.22 -29.52 13.54
C GLN A 178 3.70 -28.14 13.09
N THR A 179 4.31 -28.04 11.90
CA THR A 179 4.85 -26.78 11.38
C THR A 179 3.74 -25.76 11.16
N PHE A 180 2.63 -26.16 10.54
CA PHE A 180 1.49 -25.29 10.29
C PHE A 180 0.90 -24.72 11.58
N TYR A 181 0.68 -25.55 12.61
CA TYR A 181 0.13 -25.08 13.88
C TYR A 181 1.11 -24.22 14.66
N ALA A 182 2.41 -24.52 14.61
CA ALA A 182 3.43 -23.72 15.26
C ALA A 182 3.50 -22.31 14.67
N TYR A 183 3.60 -22.17 13.34
CA TYR A 183 3.64 -20.86 12.69
C TYR A 183 2.31 -20.12 12.81
N GLY A 184 1.18 -20.83 12.73
CA GLY A 184 -0.12 -20.23 13.04
C GLY A 184 -0.21 -19.69 14.47
N GLN A 185 0.34 -20.39 15.46
CA GLN A 185 0.36 -19.95 16.86
C GLN A 185 1.27 -18.74 17.06
N LEU A 186 2.42 -18.71 16.39
CA LEU A 186 3.38 -17.60 16.40
C LEU A 186 2.76 -16.32 15.83
N LEU A 187 2.22 -16.37 14.61
CA LEU A 187 1.56 -15.22 13.97
C LEU A 187 0.42 -14.66 14.84
N ARG A 188 -0.36 -15.55 15.45
CA ARG A 188 -1.44 -15.16 16.37
C ARG A 188 -0.92 -14.58 17.68
N ASN A 189 0.25 -14.98 18.15
CA ASN A 189 0.84 -14.43 19.36
C ASN A 189 1.35 -13.00 19.13
N ASP A 190 2.06 -12.75 18.03
CA ASP A 190 2.47 -11.39 17.64
C ASP A 190 1.27 -10.45 17.53
N SER A 191 0.21 -10.89 16.84
CA SER A 191 -1.04 -10.13 16.74
C SER A 191 -1.68 -9.89 18.12
N ARG A 192 -1.41 -10.73 19.13
CA ARG A 192 -1.86 -10.49 20.52
C ARG A 192 -1.00 -9.50 21.28
N VAL A 193 0.31 -9.55 21.07
CA VAL A 193 1.29 -8.79 21.85
C VAL A 193 1.40 -7.35 21.36
N TYR A 194 1.52 -7.12 20.06
CA TYR A 194 1.82 -5.78 19.52
C TYR A 194 0.61 -4.86 19.38
N HIS A 195 -0.60 -5.36 19.67
CA HIS A 195 -1.84 -4.58 19.67
C HIS A 195 -2.16 -3.85 18.34
N GLY A 196 -1.59 -4.32 17.24
CA GLY A 196 -1.75 -3.77 15.90
C GLY A 196 -1.62 -4.87 14.83
N PRO A 197 -1.82 -4.52 13.55
CA PRO A 197 -1.75 -5.48 12.47
C PRO A 197 -0.34 -6.05 12.34
N ILE A 198 -0.25 -7.37 12.19
CA ILE A 198 1.01 -8.08 11.93
C ILE A 198 1.03 -8.63 10.52
N PHE A 199 2.20 -8.60 9.92
CA PHE A 199 2.42 -9.01 8.55
C PHE A 199 3.50 -10.06 8.44
N SER A 200 3.49 -10.83 7.34
CA SER A 200 4.53 -11.79 7.02
C SER A 200 4.87 -11.75 5.53
N GLU A 201 5.83 -12.57 5.10
CA GLU A 201 6.53 -12.41 3.83
C GLU A 201 5.74 -12.85 2.58
N GLY A 202 4.80 -13.79 2.69
CA GLY A 202 3.93 -14.21 1.57
C GLY A 202 4.57 -15.16 0.54
N THR A 203 3.73 -15.81 -0.27
CA THR A 203 3.91 -16.91 -1.26
C THR A 203 3.02 -18.11 -0.91
N TYR A 204 3.04 -18.54 0.36
CA TYR A 204 2.19 -19.60 0.91
C TYR A 204 1.15 -19.06 1.91
N GLN A 205 0.92 -17.74 1.89
CA GLN A 205 -0.01 -17.06 2.79
C GLN A 205 -1.44 -17.57 2.72
N TRP A 206 -1.86 -18.12 1.57
CA TRP A 206 -3.17 -18.72 1.40
C TRP A 206 -3.46 -19.88 2.39
N LEU A 207 -2.42 -20.57 2.88
CA LEU A 207 -2.56 -21.57 3.95
C LEU A 207 -2.82 -20.93 5.31
N TYR A 208 -2.27 -19.74 5.53
CA TYR A 208 -2.28 -18.99 6.78
C TYR A 208 -3.35 -17.89 6.83
N ALA A 209 -4.21 -17.79 5.82
CA ALA A 209 -5.13 -16.68 5.65
C ALA A 209 -5.98 -16.40 6.90
N GLY A 210 -5.77 -15.22 7.49
CA GLY A 210 -6.42 -14.76 8.71
C GLY A 210 -5.81 -15.25 10.03
N LEU A 211 -4.66 -15.93 9.98
CA LEU A 211 -3.76 -16.14 11.12
C LEU A 211 -2.76 -14.97 11.23
N ALA A 212 -2.38 -14.37 10.09
CA ALA A 212 -1.79 -13.04 10.00
C ALA A 212 -2.87 -11.97 9.77
N ASP A 213 -2.49 -10.69 9.91
CA ASP A 213 -3.37 -9.58 9.52
C ASP A 213 -3.17 -9.16 8.06
N GLY A 214 -2.09 -9.61 7.43
CA GLY A 214 -1.78 -9.51 6.01
C GLY A 214 -0.40 -10.08 5.71
N ASN A 215 -0.02 -10.13 4.44
CA ASN A 215 1.29 -10.58 3.99
C ASN A 215 1.74 -9.74 2.81
N TYR A 216 3.00 -9.79 2.40
CA TYR A 216 3.32 -9.29 1.06
C TYR A 216 2.57 -10.10 0.00
N GLY A 217 2.03 -9.41 -1.01
CA GLY A 217 1.52 -10.05 -2.23
C GLY A 217 2.65 -10.58 -3.13
N LEU A 218 3.69 -11.17 -2.53
CA LEU A 218 4.86 -11.75 -3.21
C LEU A 218 4.61 -13.21 -3.61
N ALA A 219 5.36 -13.66 -4.61
CA ALA A 219 5.44 -15.05 -5.03
C ALA A 219 6.91 -15.43 -5.34
N TYR A 220 7.48 -16.36 -4.57
CA TYR A 220 8.83 -16.90 -4.77
C TYR A 220 8.86 -18.20 -5.59
N ASP A 221 7.90 -18.37 -6.51
CA ASP A 221 7.78 -19.56 -7.35
C ASP A 221 8.43 -19.39 -8.74
N GLY A 222 9.03 -18.22 -9.00
CA GLY A 222 9.66 -17.89 -10.27
C GLY A 222 8.68 -17.39 -11.33
N HIS A 223 7.39 -17.22 -11.00
CA HIS A 223 6.39 -16.66 -11.90
C HIS A 223 6.28 -15.14 -11.73
N PRO A 224 6.63 -14.35 -12.75
CA PRO A 224 6.50 -12.91 -12.67
C PRO A 224 5.02 -12.49 -12.69
N LEU A 225 4.51 -12.02 -11.54
CA LEU A 225 3.10 -11.63 -11.35
C LEU A 225 2.59 -10.62 -12.39
N ALA A 226 3.44 -9.72 -12.87
CA ALA A 226 3.06 -8.76 -13.92
C ALA A 226 2.80 -9.44 -15.28
N SER A 227 3.29 -10.65 -15.55
CA SER A 227 3.08 -11.36 -16.81
C SER A 227 1.98 -12.41 -16.72
N GLU A 228 1.66 -12.87 -15.52
CA GLU A 228 0.62 -13.87 -15.29
C GLU A 228 -0.80 -13.35 -15.61
N PRO A 229 -1.77 -14.26 -15.86
CA PRO A 229 -3.17 -13.89 -16.03
C PRO A 229 -3.71 -13.09 -14.84
N LEU A 230 -4.57 -12.12 -15.11
CA LEU A 230 -5.27 -11.37 -14.07
C LEU A 230 -6.40 -12.23 -13.50
N LEU A 231 -6.08 -13.16 -12.60
CA LEU A 231 -7.01 -14.13 -12.01
C LEU A 231 -7.07 -14.04 -10.46
N PRO A 232 -7.56 -12.94 -9.88
CA PRO A 232 -7.58 -12.75 -8.43
C PRO A 232 -8.73 -13.49 -7.72
N VAL A 233 -9.46 -14.38 -8.41
CA VAL A 233 -10.72 -14.94 -7.91
C VAL A 233 -10.53 -15.73 -6.61
N PHE A 234 -9.50 -16.57 -6.56
CA PHE A 234 -9.21 -17.34 -5.36
C PHE A 234 -8.84 -16.42 -4.19
N ASP A 235 -7.97 -15.44 -4.44
CA ASP A 235 -7.56 -14.44 -3.46
C ASP A 235 -8.77 -13.69 -2.88
N LEU A 236 -9.56 -13.07 -3.76
CA LEU A 236 -10.71 -12.24 -3.38
C LEU A 236 -11.76 -12.98 -2.55
N TYR A 237 -11.93 -14.29 -2.74
CA TYR A 237 -12.86 -15.09 -1.94
C TYR A 237 -12.22 -15.72 -0.71
N GLN A 238 -10.99 -16.23 -0.82
CA GLN A 238 -10.39 -17.11 0.19
C GLN A 238 -9.35 -16.42 1.08
N ILE A 239 -8.70 -15.35 0.62
CA ILE A 239 -7.62 -14.68 1.34
C ILE A 239 -8.09 -13.29 1.76
N HIS A 240 -8.42 -12.43 0.79
CA HIS A 240 -8.89 -11.04 0.98
C HIS A 240 -9.96 -10.85 2.06
N THR A 241 -10.86 -11.83 2.25
CA THR A 241 -11.94 -11.75 3.27
C THR A 241 -11.46 -11.97 4.70
N LYS A 242 -10.21 -12.43 4.86
CA LYS A 242 -9.62 -12.85 6.13
C LYS A 242 -8.43 -11.99 6.54
N GLU A 243 -7.74 -11.35 5.62
CA GLU A 243 -6.56 -10.53 5.89
C GLU A 243 -6.36 -9.42 4.83
N CYS A 244 -5.41 -8.52 5.09
CA CYS A 244 -5.10 -7.35 4.27
C CYS A 244 -3.69 -7.47 3.68
N ASP A 245 -3.53 -8.32 2.66
CA ASP A 245 -2.28 -8.47 1.93
C ASP A 245 -1.84 -7.16 1.26
N ILE A 246 -0.53 -6.99 1.08
CA ILE A 246 0.15 -5.75 0.73
C ILE A 246 0.58 -5.75 -0.73
N GLY A 247 0.11 -4.76 -1.48
CA GLY A 247 0.59 -4.45 -2.83
C GLY A 247 0.53 -5.65 -3.76
N MET A 248 1.49 -5.76 -4.66
CA MET A 248 1.79 -6.98 -5.41
C MET A 248 3.25 -7.36 -5.18
N GLY A 249 3.64 -7.32 -3.90
CA GLY A 249 5.04 -7.34 -3.47
C GLY A 249 5.74 -6.00 -3.68
N TRP A 250 7.08 -6.03 -3.74
CA TRP A 250 7.90 -4.85 -3.98
C TRP A 250 7.67 -4.26 -5.38
N THR A 251 7.62 -2.93 -5.49
CA THR A 251 7.46 -2.23 -6.78
C THR A 251 8.45 -2.76 -7.83
N ALA A 252 9.72 -2.88 -7.46
CA ALA A 252 10.77 -3.35 -8.36
C ALA A 252 10.61 -4.83 -8.74
N ASN A 253 10.14 -5.68 -7.82
CA ASN A 253 9.94 -7.11 -8.08
C ASN A 253 8.80 -7.33 -9.08
N PHE A 254 7.65 -6.68 -8.86
CA PHE A 254 6.52 -6.75 -9.79
C PHE A 254 6.90 -6.18 -11.17
N CYS A 255 7.52 -5.01 -11.21
CA CYS A 255 7.83 -4.31 -12.46
C CYS A 255 9.01 -4.94 -13.22
N ALA A 256 9.82 -5.79 -12.60
CA ALA A 256 11.00 -6.40 -13.25
C ALA A 256 10.66 -7.18 -14.53
N ALA A 257 9.44 -7.69 -14.64
CA ALA A 257 8.98 -8.41 -15.84
C ALA A 257 8.46 -7.49 -16.96
N ILE A 258 8.39 -6.17 -16.71
CA ILE A 258 7.98 -5.17 -17.69
C ILE A 258 9.25 -4.64 -18.39
N PRO A 259 9.35 -4.72 -19.73
CA PRO A 259 10.52 -4.25 -20.46
C PRO A 259 10.84 -2.77 -20.19
N ASP A 260 12.11 -2.49 -19.88
CA ASP A 260 12.65 -1.15 -19.63
C ASP A 260 11.78 -0.32 -18.67
N TRP A 261 11.20 -0.95 -17.64
CA TRP A 261 10.20 -0.32 -16.78
C TRP A 261 10.71 0.94 -16.08
N GLN A 262 12.01 1.07 -15.82
CA GLN A 262 12.59 2.27 -15.18
C GLN A 262 12.85 3.42 -16.17
N SER A 263 12.71 3.19 -17.47
CA SER A 263 12.92 4.26 -18.46
C SER A 263 11.90 5.39 -18.25
N PRO A 264 12.27 6.66 -18.54
CA PRO A 264 11.36 7.79 -18.40
C PRO A 264 10.03 7.62 -19.15
N ARG A 265 10.03 6.81 -20.22
CA ARG A 265 8.84 6.53 -21.04
C ARG A 265 7.91 5.48 -20.41
N ASN A 266 8.44 4.51 -19.67
CA ASN A 266 7.68 3.33 -19.23
C ASN A 266 7.33 3.34 -17.73
N ILE A 267 8.07 4.07 -16.91
CA ILE A 267 7.95 4.03 -15.45
C ILE A 267 6.55 4.36 -14.93
N ASP A 268 5.87 5.32 -15.54
CA ASP A 268 4.49 5.67 -15.16
C ASP A 268 3.51 4.55 -15.53
N GLY A 269 3.64 3.94 -16.71
CA GLY A 269 2.82 2.79 -17.10
C GLY A 269 3.05 1.56 -16.22
N ALA A 270 4.30 1.30 -15.83
CA ALA A 270 4.66 0.19 -14.95
C ALA A 270 4.09 0.36 -13.54
N ILE A 271 4.22 1.56 -12.95
CA ILE A 271 3.66 1.87 -11.62
C ILE A 271 2.14 1.88 -11.65
N ASP A 272 1.51 2.42 -12.69
CA ASP A 272 0.05 2.39 -12.84
C ASP A 272 -0.46 0.95 -12.89
N ARG A 273 0.28 0.05 -13.54
CA ARG A 273 -0.06 -1.38 -13.61
C ARG A 273 0.07 -2.08 -12.26
N PHE A 274 1.08 -1.70 -11.48
CA PHE A 274 1.25 -2.18 -10.09
C PHE A 274 0.09 -1.71 -9.19
N ILE A 275 -0.32 -0.45 -9.29
CA ILE A 275 -1.48 0.11 -8.57
C ILE A 275 -2.77 -0.62 -8.99
N LEU A 276 -2.97 -0.83 -10.29
CA LEU A 276 -4.12 -1.55 -10.82
C LEU A 276 -4.18 -2.99 -10.30
N ALA A 277 -3.06 -3.72 -10.37
CA ALA A 277 -2.99 -5.10 -9.89
C ALA A 277 -3.26 -5.19 -8.38
N THR A 278 -2.73 -4.24 -7.60
CA THR A 278 -3.04 -4.11 -6.16
C THR A 278 -4.56 -4.03 -5.91
N MET A 279 -5.28 -3.20 -6.67
CA MET A 279 -6.75 -3.12 -6.56
C MET A 279 -7.45 -4.38 -7.05
N ALA A 280 -6.93 -5.04 -8.09
CA ALA A 280 -7.52 -6.25 -8.65
C ALA A 280 -7.57 -7.40 -7.65
N TYR A 281 -6.53 -7.54 -6.83
CA TYR A 281 -6.43 -8.56 -5.78
C TYR A 281 -7.09 -8.10 -4.46
N GLY A 282 -7.55 -6.86 -4.36
CA GLY A 282 -8.17 -6.34 -3.14
C GLY A 282 -7.15 -6.13 -2.01
N HIS A 283 -5.88 -5.99 -2.34
CA HIS A 283 -4.79 -5.77 -1.40
C HIS A 283 -4.80 -4.33 -0.87
N ILE A 284 -4.23 -4.10 0.31
CA ILE A 284 -3.90 -2.74 0.76
C ILE A 284 -2.72 -2.22 -0.06
N GLY A 285 -2.62 -0.90 -0.22
CA GLY A 285 -1.61 -0.32 -1.08
C GLY A 285 -0.20 -0.42 -0.52
N TRP A 286 0.76 -0.62 -1.43
CA TRP A 286 2.18 -0.34 -1.19
C TRP A 286 2.44 1.12 -1.57
N LEU A 287 3.01 1.89 -0.64
CA LEU A 287 3.43 3.26 -0.93
C LEU A 287 4.69 3.22 -1.78
N VAL A 288 4.53 3.51 -3.08
CA VAL A 288 5.63 3.53 -4.04
C VAL A 288 6.75 4.43 -3.55
N GLU A 289 7.98 3.92 -3.62
CA GLU A 289 9.17 4.50 -3.05
C GLU A 289 9.55 5.82 -3.73
N GLU A 290 10.01 6.79 -2.95
CA GLU A 290 10.28 8.16 -3.40
C GLU A 290 11.48 8.23 -4.36
N GLN A 291 12.30 7.19 -4.41
CA GLN A 291 13.34 7.00 -5.45
C GLN A 291 12.75 7.00 -6.86
N HIS A 292 11.47 6.64 -7.00
CA HIS A 292 10.72 6.73 -8.26
C HIS A 292 10.07 8.09 -8.47
N GLY A 293 10.21 9.03 -7.53
CA GLY A 293 9.69 10.39 -7.57
C GLY A 293 8.46 10.58 -6.68
N ILE A 294 8.43 11.70 -5.95
CA ILE A 294 7.37 12.01 -4.98
C ILE A 294 5.96 12.03 -5.58
N THR A 295 5.83 12.41 -6.86
CA THR A 295 4.55 12.37 -7.58
C THR A 295 3.97 10.97 -7.65
N ARG A 296 4.79 9.94 -7.90
CA ARG A 296 4.34 8.54 -7.97
C ARG A 296 4.04 7.96 -6.59
N ALA A 297 4.83 8.33 -5.58
CA ALA A 297 4.53 8.00 -4.19
C ALA A 297 3.13 8.54 -3.80
N CYS A 298 2.88 9.83 -4.04
CA CYS A 298 1.58 10.45 -3.79
C CYS A 298 0.46 9.82 -4.63
N ARG A 299 0.70 9.53 -5.93
CA ARG A 299 -0.29 8.85 -6.78
C ARG A 299 -0.69 7.51 -6.19
N SER A 300 0.27 6.70 -5.74
CA SER A 300 -0.05 5.42 -5.09
C SER A 300 -0.88 5.61 -3.82
N TYR A 301 -0.57 6.61 -3.00
CA TYR A 301 -1.34 6.91 -1.79
C TYR A 301 -2.77 7.36 -2.09
N TYR A 302 -2.92 8.47 -2.82
CA TYR A 302 -4.23 9.08 -3.06
C TYR A 302 -5.11 8.18 -3.92
N MET A 303 -4.58 7.46 -4.89
CA MET A 303 -5.41 6.62 -5.76
C MET A 303 -5.82 5.29 -5.12
N LEU A 304 -5.05 4.76 -4.16
CA LEU A 304 -5.38 3.51 -3.46
C LEU A 304 -6.15 3.73 -2.18
N GLN A 305 -5.71 4.62 -1.29
CA GLN A 305 -6.16 4.66 0.11
C GLN A 305 -7.70 4.75 0.26
N PRO A 306 -8.41 5.68 -0.43
CA PRO A 306 -9.86 5.78 -0.26
C PRO A 306 -10.63 4.64 -0.93
N VAL A 307 -10.04 4.01 -1.95
CA VAL A 307 -10.62 2.87 -2.64
C VAL A 307 -10.49 1.61 -1.79
N GLN A 308 -9.29 1.33 -1.26
CA GLN A 308 -9.06 0.16 -0.40
C GLN A 308 -9.88 0.20 0.88
N ALA A 309 -10.08 1.37 1.49
CA ALA A 309 -10.90 1.52 2.68
C ALA A 309 -12.36 1.08 2.45
N ARG A 310 -12.79 1.02 1.18
CA ARG A 310 -14.13 0.58 0.78
C ARG A 310 -14.17 -0.90 0.44
N TYR A 311 -13.11 -1.54 -0.03
CA TYR A 311 -13.12 -2.98 -0.31
C TYR A 311 -12.51 -3.87 0.77
N ALA A 312 -11.61 -3.35 1.62
CA ALA A 312 -10.81 -4.18 2.53
C ALA A 312 -11.68 -5.13 3.38
N LEU A 313 -11.32 -6.42 3.36
CA LEU A 313 -11.98 -7.51 4.09
C LEU A 313 -13.43 -7.79 3.66
N LYS A 314 -13.88 -7.27 2.51
CA LYS A 314 -15.24 -7.51 2.02
C LYS A 314 -15.23 -8.59 0.96
N THR A 315 -16.15 -9.53 1.06
CA THR A 315 -16.39 -10.47 -0.03
C THR A 315 -17.00 -9.72 -1.21
N PRO A 316 -16.44 -9.83 -2.44
CA PRO A 316 -17.09 -9.27 -3.62
C PRO A 316 -18.47 -9.88 -3.84
N ALA A 317 -19.43 -9.06 -4.26
CA ALA A 317 -20.75 -9.49 -4.68
C ALA A 317 -20.74 -10.04 -6.13
N ARG A 318 -19.80 -9.57 -6.95
CA ARG A 318 -19.65 -10.01 -8.34
C ARG A 318 -18.22 -9.82 -8.82
N ILE A 319 -17.70 -10.82 -9.54
CA ILE A 319 -16.47 -10.73 -10.33
C ILE A 319 -16.84 -11.09 -11.77
N ALA A 320 -16.41 -10.30 -12.75
CA ALA A 320 -16.68 -10.53 -14.16
C ALA A 320 -15.53 -10.04 -15.05
N TYR A 321 -15.41 -10.60 -16.25
CA TYR A 321 -14.40 -10.20 -17.23
C TYR A 321 -15.06 -9.65 -18.49
N TRP A 322 -14.44 -8.65 -19.10
CA TRP A 322 -14.85 -8.17 -20.41
C TRP A 322 -14.34 -9.08 -21.51
N ASP A 323 -15.21 -9.42 -22.45
CA ASP A 323 -14.87 -10.31 -23.56
C ASP A 323 -14.69 -9.60 -24.91
N GLY A 324 -14.78 -8.27 -24.93
CA GLY A 324 -14.84 -7.46 -26.15
C GLY A 324 -16.22 -6.84 -26.42
N ALA A 325 -17.28 -7.42 -25.85
CA ALA A 325 -18.66 -6.98 -26.08
C ALA A 325 -19.54 -6.91 -24.82
N ARG A 326 -19.31 -7.79 -23.83
CA ARG A 326 -20.05 -7.83 -22.57
C ARG A 326 -19.19 -8.31 -21.40
N LEU A 327 -19.70 -8.07 -20.20
CA LEU A 327 -19.18 -8.71 -18.98
C LEU A 327 -19.66 -10.17 -18.90
N CYS A 328 -18.71 -11.08 -18.72
CA CYS A 328 -18.91 -12.52 -18.57
C CYS A 328 -18.58 -12.95 -17.14
N GLY A 329 -19.29 -13.96 -16.62
CA GLY A 329 -19.00 -14.53 -15.30
C GLY A 329 -17.67 -15.27 -15.28
N VAL A 330 -17.12 -15.52 -14.07
CA VAL A 330 -15.80 -16.12 -13.89
C VAL A 330 -15.64 -17.47 -14.62
N SER A 331 -16.60 -18.39 -14.49
CA SER A 331 -16.49 -19.71 -15.14
C SER A 331 -16.43 -19.61 -16.66
N GLU A 332 -17.23 -18.73 -17.27
CA GLU A 332 -17.17 -18.46 -18.71
C GLU A 332 -15.83 -17.83 -19.09
N ALA A 333 -15.35 -16.87 -18.28
CA ALA A 333 -14.10 -16.17 -18.52
C ALA A 333 -12.89 -17.11 -18.49
N VAL A 334 -12.83 -18.03 -17.53
CA VAL A 334 -11.75 -19.04 -17.44
C VAL A 334 -11.82 -20.02 -18.63
N ALA A 335 -13.01 -20.49 -19.00
CA ALA A 335 -13.18 -21.38 -20.16
C ALA A 335 -12.74 -20.74 -21.48
N ARG A 336 -12.81 -19.40 -21.58
CA ARG A 336 -12.40 -18.60 -22.74
C ARG A 336 -11.02 -17.96 -22.60
N ASP A 337 -10.29 -18.25 -21.52
CA ASP A 337 -8.98 -17.68 -21.19
C ASP A 337 -8.96 -16.13 -21.19
N LEU A 338 -10.07 -15.48 -20.80
CA LEU A 338 -10.15 -14.01 -20.69
C LEU A 338 -9.21 -13.40 -19.63
N PRO A 339 -8.94 -14.04 -18.48
CA PRO A 339 -7.95 -13.55 -17.52
C PRO A 339 -6.56 -13.35 -18.13
N ARG A 340 -6.19 -14.12 -19.16
CA ARG A 340 -4.92 -13.98 -19.88
C ARG A 340 -5.05 -13.10 -21.13
N SER A 341 -6.07 -13.38 -21.95
CA SER A 341 -6.22 -12.76 -23.28
C SER A 341 -6.81 -11.36 -23.26
N ARG A 342 -7.70 -11.06 -22.31
CA ARG A 342 -8.38 -9.75 -22.21
C ARG A 342 -7.87 -8.90 -21.05
N ARG A 343 -7.64 -9.51 -19.88
CA ARG A 343 -7.14 -8.83 -18.66
C ARG A 343 -7.97 -7.58 -18.28
N GLN A 344 -9.27 -7.61 -18.58
CA GLN A 344 -10.21 -6.53 -18.32
C GLN A 344 -11.23 -7.02 -17.29
N LEU A 345 -11.07 -6.56 -16.06
CA LEU A 345 -11.73 -7.11 -14.87
C LEU A 345 -12.73 -6.11 -14.28
N PHE A 346 -13.89 -6.61 -13.90
CA PHE A 346 -14.91 -5.89 -13.14
C PHE A 346 -15.13 -6.59 -11.79
N VAL A 347 -15.13 -5.81 -10.71
CA VAL A 347 -15.45 -6.28 -9.36
C VAL A 347 -16.49 -5.37 -8.74
N ALA A 348 -17.57 -5.91 -8.20
CA ALA A 348 -18.56 -5.16 -7.43
C ALA A 348 -18.62 -5.67 -6.00
N TYR A 349 -18.73 -4.75 -5.05
CA TYR A 349 -18.85 -5.03 -3.62
C TYR A 349 -20.28 -4.75 -3.11
N PRO A 350 -20.69 -5.38 -1.99
CA PRO A 350 -22.04 -5.25 -1.45
C PRO A 350 -22.45 -3.82 -1.06
N ASP A 351 -21.48 -2.94 -0.77
CA ASP A 351 -21.72 -1.54 -0.40
C ASP A 351 -21.86 -0.60 -1.61
N GLY A 352 -21.93 -1.16 -2.82
CA GLY A 352 -22.10 -0.43 -4.06
C GLY A 352 -20.81 0.15 -4.64
N LEU A 353 -19.63 -0.22 -4.12
CA LEU A 353 -18.36 0.02 -4.81
C LEU A 353 -18.27 -0.87 -6.05
N GLU A 354 -17.91 -0.27 -7.18
CA GLU A 354 -17.62 -0.93 -8.45
C GLU A 354 -16.21 -0.57 -8.90
N LEU A 355 -15.40 -1.58 -9.22
CA LEU A 355 -14.06 -1.47 -9.75
C LEU A 355 -14.05 -1.95 -11.21
N TRP A 356 -13.47 -1.14 -12.09
CA TRP A 356 -13.25 -1.42 -13.50
C TRP A 356 -11.75 -1.30 -13.76
N LEU A 357 -11.11 -2.37 -14.22
CA LEU A 357 -9.66 -2.49 -14.26
C LEU A 357 -9.25 -2.96 -15.66
N ASN A 358 -8.50 -2.13 -16.39
CA ASN A 358 -8.01 -2.45 -17.73
C ASN A 358 -6.50 -2.74 -17.71
N ASP A 359 -6.14 -4.02 -17.57
CA ASP A 359 -4.76 -4.51 -17.72
C ASP A 359 -4.52 -5.15 -19.10
N HIS A 360 -5.37 -4.83 -20.09
CA HIS A 360 -5.12 -5.23 -21.47
C HIS A 360 -3.85 -4.53 -21.99
N PRO A 361 -2.96 -5.21 -22.73
CA PRO A 361 -1.68 -4.62 -23.17
C PRO A 361 -1.83 -3.43 -24.13
N THR A 362 -2.85 -3.42 -24.98
CA THR A 362 -3.01 -2.40 -26.04
C THR A 362 -4.39 -1.76 -26.14
N GLU A 363 -5.48 -2.50 -25.93
CA GLU A 363 -6.84 -1.99 -26.10
C GLU A 363 -7.31 -1.09 -24.95
N ASN A 364 -8.00 -0.01 -25.33
CA ASN A 364 -8.76 0.81 -24.40
C ASN A 364 -10.09 0.14 -24.06
N TRP A 365 -10.57 0.33 -22.83
CA TRP A 365 -11.88 -0.13 -22.38
C TRP A 365 -12.82 1.05 -22.13
N ARG A 366 -13.89 1.15 -22.93
CA ARG A 366 -14.94 2.14 -22.75
C ARG A 366 -15.98 1.61 -21.77
N ILE A 367 -16.09 2.25 -20.60
CA ILE A 367 -17.03 1.86 -19.54
C ILE A 367 -18.09 2.95 -19.34
N PRO A 368 -19.29 2.62 -18.82
CA PRO A 368 -20.28 3.65 -18.46
C PRO A 368 -19.73 4.59 -17.38
N ALA A 369 -19.94 5.90 -17.53
CA ALA A 369 -19.65 6.84 -16.46
C ALA A 369 -20.75 6.78 -15.37
N PRO A 370 -20.40 6.79 -14.07
CA PRO A 370 -21.39 6.70 -12.99
C PRO A 370 -22.27 7.94 -12.94
N ALA A 371 -23.51 7.79 -12.48
CA ALA A 371 -24.53 8.84 -12.52
C ALA A 371 -24.13 10.13 -11.78
N ILE A 372 -23.21 10.10 -10.80
CA ILE A 372 -22.79 11.32 -10.09
C ILE A 372 -21.90 12.25 -10.93
N THR A 373 -21.30 11.76 -12.01
CA THR A 373 -20.70 12.61 -13.06
C THR A 373 -21.75 13.52 -13.74
N ARG A 374 -23.05 13.26 -13.54
CA ARG A 374 -24.16 14.06 -14.09
C ARG A 374 -24.57 15.23 -13.18
N GLN A 375 -24.18 15.25 -11.90
CA GLN A 375 -24.59 16.29 -10.93
C GLN A 375 -23.49 17.30 -10.57
N ALA A 376 -22.21 17.00 -10.82
CA ALA A 376 -21.08 17.87 -10.47
C ALA A 376 -20.74 18.94 -11.54
N ALA A 377 -21.54 19.09 -12.59
CA ALA A 377 -21.26 19.99 -13.70
C ALA A 377 -21.85 21.39 -13.48
N VAL A 378 -21.07 22.28 -12.85
CA VAL A 378 -21.17 23.71 -13.15
C VAL A 378 -20.27 23.98 -14.36
N ALA A 379 -20.82 24.70 -15.33
CA ALA A 379 -20.32 24.97 -16.67
C ALA A 379 -18.79 25.08 -16.81
N SER A 380 -18.21 24.22 -17.66
CA SER A 380 -16.96 24.51 -18.37
C SER A 380 -17.26 24.65 -19.85
N ASP A 381 -16.56 25.57 -20.53
CA ASP A 381 -16.73 25.92 -21.95
C ASP A 381 -16.43 24.78 -22.96
N PHE A 382 -16.20 23.54 -22.49
CA PHE A 382 -15.93 22.37 -23.33
C PHE A 382 -17.07 21.35 -23.43
N GLY A 383 -18.26 21.64 -22.89
CA GLY A 383 -19.51 21.19 -23.49
C GLY A 383 -19.76 19.70 -23.78
N LEU A 384 -19.04 18.73 -23.19
CA LEU A 384 -19.36 17.31 -23.40
C LEU A 384 -19.33 16.49 -22.12
N ARG A 385 -20.49 15.89 -21.82
CA ARG A 385 -20.75 14.92 -20.76
C ARG A 385 -20.21 13.57 -21.23
N PRO A 386 -19.10 13.04 -20.70
CA PRO A 386 -18.73 11.69 -21.07
C PRO A 386 -19.77 10.75 -20.45
N SER A 387 -20.69 10.23 -21.26
CA SER A 387 -21.55 9.10 -20.89
C SER A 387 -20.72 7.85 -20.58
N HIS A 388 -19.42 7.90 -20.89
CA HIS A 388 -18.46 6.82 -20.77
C HIS A 388 -17.08 7.34 -20.40
N LEU A 389 -16.33 6.59 -19.60
CA LEU A 389 -14.90 6.78 -19.41
C LEU A 389 -14.12 5.81 -20.31
N THR A 390 -12.96 6.24 -20.80
CA THR A 390 -12.07 5.40 -21.60
C THR A 390 -10.85 5.05 -20.75
N LEU A 391 -10.77 3.80 -20.31
CA LEU A 391 -9.64 3.30 -19.55
C LEU A 391 -8.55 2.84 -20.53
N PRO A 392 -7.36 3.46 -20.56
CA PRO A 392 -6.24 2.94 -21.34
C PRO A 392 -5.67 1.66 -20.70
N PRO A 393 -4.72 0.96 -21.34
CA PRO A 393 -3.85 0.01 -20.66
C PRO A 393 -3.32 0.57 -19.33
N ALA A 394 -3.31 -0.27 -18.30
CA ALA A 394 -3.02 0.12 -16.90
C ALA A 394 -3.94 1.23 -16.37
N GLY A 395 -5.16 1.34 -16.88
CA GLY A 395 -6.18 2.31 -16.47
C GLY A 395 -7.24 1.66 -15.58
N TRP A 396 -7.83 2.44 -14.69
CA TRP A 396 -8.87 1.95 -13.77
C TRP A 396 -9.93 2.99 -13.47
N ALA A 397 -11.02 2.53 -12.87
CA ALA A 397 -12.10 3.34 -12.38
C ALA A 397 -12.74 2.66 -11.15
N ALA A 398 -12.98 3.43 -10.10
CA ALA A 398 -13.57 2.98 -8.85
C ALA A 398 -14.67 3.95 -8.41
N PHE A 399 -15.92 3.49 -8.40
CA PHE A 399 -17.08 4.33 -8.12
C PHE A 399 -18.01 3.69 -7.10
N SER A 400 -18.54 4.50 -6.20
CA SER A 400 -19.60 4.08 -5.29
C SER A 400 -20.97 4.56 -5.81
N ARG A 401 -21.98 3.71 -5.70
CA ARG A 401 -23.37 4.04 -6.12
C ARG A 401 -23.99 5.20 -5.34
N ASP A 402 -23.56 5.41 -4.10
CA ASP A 402 -23.92 6.59 -3.30
C ASP A 402 -23.20 7.88 -3.74
N GLY A 403 -22.25 7.76 -4.67
CA GLY A 403 -21.47 8.84 -5.24
C GLY A 403 -20.47 9.49 -4.28
N ARG A 404 -20.24 8.89 -3.11
CA ARG A 404 -19.30 9.44 -2.12
C ARG A 404 -17.85 9.27 -2.53
N LEU A 405 -17.54 8.24 -3.32
CA LEU A 405 -16.24 7.93 -3.88
C LEU A 405 -16.33 7.86 -5.41
N PHE A 406 -15.40 8.58 -6.04
CA PHE A 406 -15.17 8.54 -7.47
C PHE A 406 -13.67 8.67 -7.75
N SER A 407 -13.03 7.61 -8.27
CA SER A 407 -11.60 7.57 -8.58
C SER A 407 -11.39 6.98 -9.97
N TYR A 408 -10.49 7.55 -10.77
CA TYR A 408 -10.08 6.96 -12.04
C TYR A 408 -8.64 7.30 -12.43
N SER A 409 -8.05 6.41 -13.21
CA SER A 409 -6.92 6.68 -14.09
C SER A 409 -7.36 6.36 -15.52
N ALA A 410 -7.68 7.40 -16.28
CA ALA A 410 -8.41 7.29 -17.54
C ALA A 410 -7.89 8.32 -18.57
N LEU A 411 -8.38 8.23 -19.81
CA LEU A 411 -8.08 9.23 -20.83
C LEU A 411 -9.00 10.45 -20.72
N ASP A 412 -8.40 11.64 -20.70
CA ASP A 412 -9.02 12.92 -21.04
C ASP A 412 -8.52 13.33 -22.44
N GLY A 413 -9.37 13.19 -23.44
CA GLY A 413 -8.96 13.19 -24.84
C GLY A 413 -7.96 12.06 -25.13
N THR A 414 -6.71 12.42 -25.40
CA THR A 414 -5.60 11.46 -25.63
C THR A 414 -4.67 11.30 -24.43
N ASN A 415 -4.82 12.13 -23.41
CA ASN A 415 -3.87 12.19 -22.29
C ASN A 415 -4.40 11.36 -21.13
N LYS A 416 -3.54 10.53 -20.54
CA LYS A 416 -3.88 9.83 -19.31
C LYS A 416 -3.85 10.81 -18.14
N VAL A 417 -4.87 10.76 -17.31
CA VAL A 417 -5.06 11.63 -16.15
C VAL A 417 -5.55 10.83 -14.97
N ASP A 418 -5.23 11.29 -13.76
CA ASP A 418 -5.66 10.69 -12.51
C ASP A 418 -6.58 11.65 -11.76
N TYR A 419 -7.68 11.14 -11.21
CA TYR A 419 -8.61 11.94 -10.41
C TYR A 419 -9.25 11.08 -9.33
N LEU A 420 -9.37 11.65 -8.15
CA LEU A 420 -10.10 11.12 -7.00
C LEU A 420 -10.94 12.24 -6.42
N ARG A 421 -12.17 11.89 -6.05
CA ARG A 421 -13.03 12.63 -5.15
C ARG A 421 -13.61 11.68 -4.12
N CYS A 422 -13.36 11.96 -2.85
CA CYS A 422 -14.02 11.33 -1.71
C CYS A 422 -14.48 12.41 -0.71
N PRO A 423 -15.14 12.04 0.42
CA PRO A 423 -15.58 13.02 1.41
C PRO A 423 -14.45 13.78 2.09
N ASP A 424 -13.27 13.16 2.18
CA ASP A 424 -12.13 13.67 2.93
C ASP A 424 -11.12 14.40 2.03
N ASP A 425 -10.95 13.92 0.80
CA ASP A 425 -9.92 14.38 -0.13
C ASP A 425 -10.40 14.48 -1.58
N VAL A 426 -9.79 15.41 -2.30
CA VAL A 426 -9.80 15.49 -3.76
C VAL A 426 -8.36 15.41 -4.23
N TYR A 427 -8.07 14.53 -5.17
CA TYR A 427 -6.77 14.47 -5.83
C TYR A 427 -6.96 14.56 -7.34
N LEU A 428 -6.08 15.29 -8.01
CA LEU A 428 -6.00 15.30 -9.46
C LEU A 428 -4.55 15.32 -9.90
N ASP A 429 -4.21 14.63 -10.99
CA ASP A 429 -2.92 14.71 -11.66
C ASP A 429 -3.15 14.78 -13.17
N GLY A 430 -2.85 15.95 -13.74
CA GLY A 430 -2.90 16.17 -15.18
C GLY A 430 -1.72 15.55 -15.94
N ARG A 431 -0.71 15.03 -15.23
CA ARG A 431 0.48 14.36 -15.78
C ARG A 431 1.21 15.22 -16.82
N GLY A 432 1.32 16.52 -16.56
CA GLY A 432 1.91 17.52 -17.44
C GLY A 432 0.90 18.26 -18.33
N HIS A 433 -0.36 17.85 -18.35
CA HIS A 433 -1.42 18.47 -19.14
C HIS A 433 -2.45 19.16 -18.24
N TRP A 434 -2.99 20.28 -18.71
CA TRP A 434 -4.00 21.03 -17.94
C TRP A 434 -5.30 20.23 -17.80
N LEU A 435 -5.51 19.65 -16.62
CA LEU A 435 -6.70 18.90 -16.28
C LEU A 435 -7.69 19.80 -15.54
N ARG A 436 -8.95 19.81 -15.98
CA ARG A 436 -10.05 20.52 -15.31
C ARG A 436 -11.00 19.53 -14.67
N THR A 437 -11.21 19.68 -13.37
CA THR A 437 -12.19 18.93 -12.57
C THR A 437 -13.19 19.91 -11.93
N PRO A 438 -14.34 19.45 -11.41
CA PRO A 438 -15.29 20.34 -10.75
C PRO A 438 -14.69 21.13 -9.59
N GLU A 439 -13.75 20.55 -8.84
CA GLU A 439 -13.17 21.14 -7.63
C GLU A 439 -11.89 21.94 -7.88
N ALA A 440 -11.14 21.61 -8.94
CA ALA A 440 -9.84 22.22 -9.18
C ALA A 440 -9.33 22.06 -10.63
N ALA A 441 -8.27 22.78 -10.99
CA ALA A 441 -7.54 22.54 -12.22
C ALA A 441 -6.04 22.77 -12.04
N ALA A 442 -5.21 21.93 -12.67
CA ALA A 442 -3.76 22.04 -12.65
C ALA A 442 -3.16 21.26 -13.83
N ASN A 443 -1.90 21.54 -14.16
CA ASN A 443 -1.11 20.72 -15.09
C ASN A 443 -0.25 19.65 -14.42
N GLY A 444 -0.31 19.55 -13.09
CA GLY A 444 0.37 18.52 -12.30
C GLY A 444 -0.55 17.98 -11.21
N ALA A 445 0.07 17.36 -10.22
CA ALA A 445 -0.60 16.69 -9.13
C ALA A 445 -0.95 17.65 -7.98
N LEU A 446 -2.21 17.64 -7.56
CA LEU A 446 -2.73 18.34 -6.38
C LEU A 446 -3.51 17.38 -5.50
N ALA A 447 -3.40 17.54 -4.18
CA ALA A 447 -4.34 17.00 -3.21
C ALA A 447 -5.00 18.13 -2.42
N ILE A 448 -6.29 18.02 -2.15
CA ILE A 448 -7.09 19.05 -1.50
C ILE A 448 -7.92 18.39 -0.41
N SER A 449 -7.85 18.92 0.80
CA SER A 449 -8.63 18.45 1.94
C SER A 449 -9.27 19.62 2.69
N SER A 450 -10.24 19.30 3.56
CA SER A 450 -10.88 20.31 4.41
C SER A 450 -9.93 20.77 5.52
N GLY A 451 -9.74 22.08 5.65
CA GLY A 451 -9.11 22.71 6.83
C GLY A 451 -10.12 23.11 7.92
N GLY A 452 -11.36 22.63 7.83
CA GLY A 452 -12.51 23.08 8.61
C GLY A 452 -13.41 24.08 7.87
N ARG A 453 -14.30 24.74 8.60
CA ARG A 453 -15.29 25.68 8.02
C ARG A 453 -14.60 26.81 7.24
N ASN A 454 -14.93 26.95 5.95
CA ASN A 454 -14.37 27.95 5.04
C ASN A 454 -12.83 27.94 5.02
N ARG A 455 -12.23 26.77 5.15
CA ARG A 455 -10.78 26.56 5.06
C ARG A 455 -10.47 25.34 4.22
N LEU A 456 -9.46 25.45 3.37
CA LEU A 456 -8.94 24.33 2.59
C LEU A 456 -7.44 24.23 2.77
N GLN A 457 -6.95 23.00 2.76
CA GLN A 457 -5.54 22.71 2.62
C GLN A 457 -5.31 22.14 1.23
N VAL A 458 -4.35 22.69 0.51
CA VAL A 458 -3.95 22.24 -0.83
C VAL A 458 -2.49 21.84 -0.78
N ILE A 459 -2.21 20.60 -1.12
CA ILE A 459 -0.86 20.07 -1.28
C ILE A 459 -0.55 20.05 -2.77
N ARG A 460 0.44 20.84 -3.17
CA ARG A 460 0.95 20.90 -4.52
C ARG A 460 2.11 19.92 -4.66
N ILE A 461 1.86 18.83 -5.36
CA ILE A 461 2.80 17.72 -5.48
C ILE A 461 3.69 17.90 -6.72
N SER A 462 3.12 18.37 -7.84
CA SER A 462 3.85 18.63 -9.07
C SER A 462 3.19 19.71 -9.94
N GLY A 463 3.78 19.97 -11.11
CA GLY A 463 3.38 21.05 -12.02
C GLY A 463 4.30 22.26 -11.91
N ASP A 464 4.23 23.16 -12.88
CA ASP A 464 5.05 24.39 -12.96
C ASP A 464 4.20 25.67 -12.99
N GLY A 465 2.94 25.59 -13.43
CA GLY A 465 2.03 26.73 -13.55
C GLY A 465 1.16 26.99 -12.33
N ALA A 466 0.38 28.06 -12.46
CA ALA A 466 -0.75 28.39 -11.59
C ALA A 466 -1.73 27.21 -11.49
N PHE A 467 -2.42 27.11 -10.37
CA PHE A 467 -3.48 26.14 -10.20
C PHE A 467 -4.76 26.79 -9.69
N VAL A 468 -5.87 26.08 -9.86
CA VAL A 468 -7.22 26.59 -9.65
C VAL A 468 -7.95 25.80 -8.58
N ILE A 469 -8.66 26.50 -7.70
CA ILE A 469 -9.53 25.92 -6.66
C ILE A 469 -10.97 26.43 -6.85
N ARG A 470 -11.96 25.53 -6.84
CA ARG A 470 -13.41 25.79 -7.02
C ARG A 470 -14.24 25.34 -5.83
N ARG A 471 -13.79 25.72 -4.62
CA ARG A 471 -14.55 25.66 -3.36
C ARG A 471 -15.11 24.26 -3.05
N PRO A 472 -14.28 23.20 -3.07
CA PRO A 472 -14.70 21.91 -2.56
C PRO A 472 -15.07 21.97 -1.07
N PHE A 473 -15.69 20.90 -0.56
CA PHE A 473 -15.98 20.72 0.86
C PHE A 473 -16.82 21.83 1.50
N HIS A 474 -17.79 22.38 0.76
CA HIS A 474 -18.68 23.45 1.22
C HIS A 474 -17.96 24.75 1.64
N ALA A 475 -16.78 25.02 1.07
CA ALA A 475 -16.20 26.35 1.15
C ALA A 475 -17.05 27.35 0.35
N HIS A 476 -17.09 28.62 0.77
CA HIS A 476 -17.86 29.66 0.09
C HIS A 476 -17.12 30.98 0.05
N GLY A 477 -17.40 31.80 -0.96
CA GLY A 477 -16.88 33.16 -1.08
C GLY A 477 -15.45 33.24 -1.62
N ARG A 478 -14.91 34.47 -1.60
CA ARG A 478 -13.56 34.77 -2.09
C ARG A 478 -12.50 34.37 -1.07
N VAL A 479 -11.35 33.89 -1.54
CA VAL A 479 -10.15 33.70 -0.72
C VAL A 479 -9.75 35.04 -0.10
N ARG A 480 -9.67 35.08 1.23
CA ARG A 480 -9.22 36.24 2.03
C ARG A 480 -7.75 36.15 2.40
N ASP A 481 -7.27 34.93 2.61
CA ASP A 481 -5.91 34.65 3.01
C ASP A 481 -5.43 33.33 2.40
N CYS A 482 -4.16 33.30 2.01
CA CYS A 482 -3.50 32.15 1.41
C CYS A 482 -2.07 32.10 1.95
N ALA A 483 -1.81 31.16 2.84
CA ALA A 483 -0.49 30.93 3.40
C ALA A 483 0.17 29.75 2.68
N ALA A 484 1.41 29.92 2.24
CA ALA A 484 2.19 28.85 1.64
C ALA A 484 3.29 28.37 2.59
N PHE A 485 3.56 27.07 2.56
CA PHE A 485 4.50 26.41 3.45
C PHE A 485 5.42 25.48 2.68
N ASP A 486 6.69 25.46 3.09
CA ASP A 486 7.67 24.49 2.62
C ASP A 486 7.40 23.10 3.22
N VAL A 487 8.25 22.15 2.87
CA VAL A 487 8.11 20.75 3.30
C VAL A 487 8.38 20.54 4.79
N GLN A 488 9.12 21.46 5.43
CA GLN A 488 9.34 21.48 6.88
C GLN A 488 8.19 22.19 7.63
N GLY A 489 7.24 22.78 6.90
CA GLY A 489 6.10 23.49 7.47
C GLY A 489 6.38 24.94 7.84
N HIS A 490 7.49 25.52 7.38
CA HIS A 490 7.76 26.95 7.54
C HIS A 490 7.01 27.78 6.50
N LEU A 491 6.57 28.96 6.89
CA LEU A 491 5.93 29.92 5.98
C LEU A 491 6.92 30.36 4.89
N THR A 492 6.46 30.33 3.64
CA THR A 492 7.18 30.86 2.48
C THR A 492 6.69 32.27 2.12
N SER A 493 7.11 32.80 0.98
CA SER A 493 6.55 34.06 0.48
C SER A 493 5.05 33.96 0.20
N ILE A 494 4.39 35.11 0.20
CA ILE A 494 2.93 35.23 0.01
C ILE A 494 2.59 34.87 -1.44
N PRO A 495 1.72 33.87 -1.68
CA PRO A 495 1.28 33.52 -3.03
C PRO A 495 0.49 34.66 -3.69
N VAL A 496 0.65 34.81 -5.00
CA VAL A 496 -0.22 35.68 -5.78
C VAL A 496 -1.53 34.94 -6.03
N VAL A 497 -2.63 35.56 -5.59
CA VAL A 497 -3.97 34.98 -5.67
C VAL A 497 -4.90 35.91 -6.43
N HIS A 498 -5.54 35.40 -7.48
CA HIS A 498 -6.53 36.14 -8.24
C HIS A 498 -7.76 35.28 -8.52
N GLY A 499 -8.94 35.89 -8.61
CA GLY A 499 -10.18 35.16 -8.80
C GLY A 499 -11.40 35.84 -8.19
N ASN A 500 -12.54 35.15 -8.27
CA ASN A 500 -13.86 35.63 -7.85
C ASN A 500 -14.40 34.76 -6.69
N GLN A 501 -15.73 34.68 -6.53
CA GLN A 501 -16.35 33.89 -5.47
C GLN A 501 -16.35 32.38 -5.76
N ASP A 502 -16.26 31.99 -7.03
CA ASP A 502 -16.40 30.60 -7.49
C ASP A 502 -15.05 29.96 -7.82
N GLU A 503 -14.10 30.75 -8.33
CA GLU A 503 -12.81 30.25 -8.80
C GLU A 503 -11.65 31.12 -8.29
N THR A 504 -10.55 30.48 -7.91
CA THR A 504 -9.31 31.15 -7.50
C THR A 504 -8.14 30.49 -8.16
N TRP A 505 -7.33 31.31 -8.82
CA TRP A 505 -6.03 31.01 -9.37
C TRP A 505 -4.96 31.37 -8.33
N ILE A 506 -4.01 30.47 -8.14
CA ILE A 506 -2.92 30.60 -7.19
C ILE A 506 -1.63 30.37 -7.96
N GLU A 507 -0.78 31.39 -7.99
CA GLU A 507 0.58 31.26 -8.51
C GLU A 507 1.43 30.48 -7.50
N PRO A 508 2.15 29.43 -7.93
CA PRO A 508 2.97 28.65 -7.04
C PRO A 508 4.17 29.46 -6.56
N VAL A 509 4.51 29.26 -5.30
CA VAL A 509 5.67 29.86 -4.65
C VAL A 509 6.82 28.86 -4.68
N PRO A 510 8.07 29.28 -4.97
CA PRO A 510 9.23 28.39 -4.90
C PRO A 510 9.33 27.67 -3.55
N ASN A 511 9.61 26.37 -3.60
CA ASN A 511 9.75 25.46 -2.44
C ASN A 511 8.46 25.23 -1.62
N ALA A 512 7.34 25.89 -1.93
CA ALA A 512 6.09 25.66 -1.23
C ALA A 512 5.40 24.38 -1.71
N VAL A 513 5.11 23.48 -0.78
CA VAL A 513 4.39 22.22 -1.03
C VAL A 513 2.95 22.27 -0.53
N ARG A 514 2.64 23.13 0.44
CA ARG A 514 1.32 23.24 1.06
C ARG A 514 0.81 24.67 1.05
N TYR A 515 -0.48 24.84 0.74
CA TYR A 515 -1.18 26.10 0.72
C TYR A 515 -2.43 25.98 1.60
N ASP A 516 -2.53 26.81 2.64
CA ASP A 516 -3.71 26.89 3.48
C ASP A 516 -4.53 28.10 3.06
N LEU A 517 -5.74 27.86 2.56
CA LEU A 517 -6.66 28.86 2.08
C LEU A 517 -7.74 29.14 3.13
N ARG A 518 -8.03 30.42 3.35
CA ARG A 518 -9.17 30.87 4.15
C ARG A 518 -10.11 31.69 3.29
N PHE A 519 -11.39 31.32 3.32
CA PHE A 519 -12.43 31.97 2.54
C PHE A 519 -13.24 32.96 3.38
N GLY A 520 -13.89 33.91 2.72
CA GLY A 520 -14.88 34.79 3.34
C GLY A 520 -16.09 34.02 3.88
N ASN A 521 -16.88 34.70 4.71
CA ASN A 521 -18.21 34.21 5.05
C ASN A 521 -19.21 34.52 3.95
#